data_AF-A0A256ZVN5-F1
#
_entry.id   AF-A0A256ZVN5-F1
#
_cell.length_a   1.000
_cell.length_b   1.000
_cell.length_c   1.000
_cell.angle_alpha   90.00
_cell.angle_beta   90.00
_cell.angle_gamma   90.00
#
_symmetry.space_group_name_H-M   'P 1'
#
loop_
_entity.id
_entity.type
_entity.pdbx_description
1 polymer ?
#
loop_
_entity_poly.entity_id
_entity_poly.type
_entity_poly.pdbx_seq_one_letter_code
_entity_poly.pdbx_strand_id
1 'polypeptide(L)'
;MLKEAKLKLEIYGVKIYVHPEVYAPSDDTYLLLEALSIPKNSTFLDMGSGTGIIGIYAALQGASFVLSIDVNPKASLITQCNAYLNGVSNIVNPVNASLFETLRKDMLFDVIAFNPPYLPVKDEDILGKAWSGGKLGREVIDKHIGEGKVANIRVVLVEPEGEINVGLIARVMKNFGFKDLVIVNPKFPLERAKKYASHGINVLSEAKVVKSLDEALKGVSLIVVTSCKASSGDDILRTPLTLKEFAEKIANYNGVVAIVFGRESVGLRREEIKRGDVLLTIPASPDYPSLNLSHAVAIVLYEIFSKLSKGHIPELQLPKPDETEILHRKMEEAVKSLSMPEHKKIKTIMTLKRVFGRSVLTAHETHVLIGFFRKICLKRMKKSEATNNN
;
A
#
# COMPACT_ATOMS: atom_id res chain seq x y z
N MET A 1 2.08 35.65 -20.68
CA MET A 1 2.24 34.22 -20.39
C MET A 1 0.99 33.40 -20.67
N LEU A 2 -0.24 33.90 -20.47
CA LEU A 2 -1.47 33.10 -20.65
C LEU A 2 -2.15 33.21 -22.04
N LYS A 3 -1.56 33.93 -23.01
CA LYS A 3 -2.17 34.16 -24.34
C LYS A 3 -2.43 32.87 -25.14
N GLU A 4 -1.80 31.78 -24.75
CA GLU A 4 -1.88 30.46 -25.40
C GLU A 4 -2.84 29.49 -24.71
N ALA A 5 -3.39 29.85 -23.54
CA ALA A 5 -4.42 29.05 -22.89
C ALA A 5 -5.71 29.11 -23.71
N LYS A 6 -6.08 27.99 -24.35
CA LYS A 6 -7.10 27.99 -25.42
C LYS A 6 -8.16 26.90 -25.31
N LEU A 7 -8.03 25.96 -24.38
CA LEU A 7 -9.02 24.88 -24.20
C LEU A 7 -9.81 25.10 -22.91
N LYS A 8 -11.15 25.20 -23.02
CA LYS A 8 -12.07 25.23 -21.87
C LYS A 8 -12.72 23.86 -21.69
N LEU A 9 -12.38 23.17 -20.63
CA LEU A 9 -13.02 21.90 -20.22
C LEU A 9 -13.93 22.15 -19.03
N GLU A 10 -14.97 21.34 -18.89
CA GLU A 10 -15.79 21.28 -17.68
C GLU A 10 -15.79 19.84 -17.16
N ILE A 11 -15.25 19.65 -15.97
CA ILE A 11 -15.00 18.33 -15.37
C ILE A 11 -15.54 18.40 -13.94
N TYR A 12 -16.49 17.53 -13.58
CA TYR A 12 -17.11 17.51 -12.24
C TYR A 12 -17.61 18.90 -11.76
N GLY A 13 -18.13 19.72 -12.69
CA GLY A 13 -18.61 21.09 -12.42
C GLY A 13 -17.51 22.14 -12.32
N VAL A 14 -16.24 21.76 -12.51
CA VAL A 14 -15.08 22.67 -12.52
C VAL A 14 -14.76 23.08 -13.96
N LYS A 15 -14.77 24.39 -14.23
CA LYS A 15 -14.41 24.95 -15.53
C LYS A 15 -12.92 25.31 -15.54
N ILE A 16 -12.15 24.79 -16.48
CA ILE A 16 -10.70 25.05 -16.52
C ILE A 16 -10.24 25.49 -17.91
N TYR A 17 -9.26 26.38 -17.92
CA TYR A 17 -8.36 26.59 -19.04
C TYR A 17 -7.15 25.66 -18.94
N VAL A 18 -6.72 25.14 -20.08
CA VAL A 18 -5.48 24.36 -20.21
C VAL A 18 -4.44 25.15 -21.00
N HIS A 19 -3.20 25.16 -20.52
CA HIS A 19 -2.05 25.77 -21.16
C HIS A 19 -1.18 24.67 -21.81
N PRO A 20 -0.62 24.84 -23.02
CA PRO A 20 0.17 23.79 -23.70
C PRO A 20 1.35 23.23 -22.90
N GLU A 21 1.96 24.07 -22.07
CA GLU A 21 3.09 23.70 -21.19
C GLU A 21 2.68 23.29 -19.77
N VAL A 22 1.39 23.03 -19.55
CA VAL A 22 0.87 22.52 -18.27
C VAL A 22 0.17 21.21 -18.56
N TYR A 23 0.42 20.20 -17.72
CA TYR A 23 -0.20 18.90 -17.91
C TYR A 23 -1.72 19.01 -17.82
N ALA A 24 -2.40 18.55 -18.87
CA ALA A 24 -3.86 18.55 -18.93
C ALA A 24 -4.40 17.42 -18.03
N PRO A 25 -5.59 17.58 -17.41
CA PRO A 25 -6.24 16.50 -16.70
C PRO A 25 -6.43 15.26 -17.58
N SER A 26 -6.14 14.10 -17.02
CA SER A 26 -6.26 12.78 -17.65
C SER A 26 -6.98 11.79 -16.73
N ASP A 27 -7.04 10.51 -17.13
CA ASP A 27 -7.80 9.46 -16.43
C ASP A 27 -7.47 9.34 -14.93
N ASP A 28 -6.19 9.49 -14.58
CA ASP A 28 -5.69 9.53 -13.20
C ASP A 28 -6.25 10.71 -12.38
N THR A 29 -6.43 11.86 -13.02
CA THR A 29 -7.02 13.05 -12.40
C THR A 29 -8.49 12.81 -12.07
N TYR A 30 -9.25 12.18 -12.97
CA TYR A 30 -10.66 11.84 -12.72
C TYR A 30 -10.80 10.84 -11.58
N LEU A 31 -9.96 9.80 -11.57
CA LEU A 31 -9.96 8.79 -10.51
C LEU A 31 -9.64 9.40 -9.14
N LEU A 32 -8.69 10.33 -9.08
CA LEU A 32 -8.37 11.02 -7.84
C LEU A 32 -9.55 11.88 -7.36
N LEU A 33 -10.21 12.65 -8.25
CA LEU A 33 -11.38 13.45 -7.89
C LEU A 33 -12.53 12.60 -7.33
N GLU A 34 -12.77 11.42 -7.89
CA GLU A 34 -13.79 10.47 -7.41
C GLU A 34 -13.46 9.88 -6.02
N ALA A 35 -12.17 9.71 -5.72
CA ALA A 35 -11.70 9.15 -4.45
C ALA A 35 -11.62 10.18 -3.31
N LEU A 36 -11.63 11.47 -3.62
CA LEU A 36 -11.47 12.53 -2.61
C LEU A 36 -12.70 12.64 -1.70
N SER A 37 -12.44 12.57 -0.39
CA SER A 37 -13.39 12.96 0.65
C SER A 37 -12.93 14.27 1.27
N ILE A 38 -13.71 15.34 1.10
CA ILE A 38 -13.36 16.68 1.55
C ILE A 38 -14.33 17.09 2.67
N PRO A 39 -13.87 17.11 3.94
CA PRO A 39 -14.68 17.64 5.05
C PRO A 39 -14.99 19.13 4.83
N LYS A 40 -16.17 19.57 5.26
CA LYS A 40 -16.53 21.00 5.24
C LYS A 40 -15.61 21.80 6.15
N ASN A 41 -15.25 23.00 5.73
CA ASN A 41 -14.32 23.91 6.41
C ASN A 41 -12.95 23.28 6.67
N SER A 42 -12.47 22.41 5.77
CA SER A 42 -11.14 21.82 5.84
C SER A 42 -10.07 22.72 5.23
N THR A 43 -8.85 22.52 5.72
CA THR A 43 -7.60 22.96 5.08
C THR A 43 -7.11 21.88 4.11
N PHE A 44 -6.81 22.29 2.89
CA PHE A 44 -6.47 21.37 1.80
C PHE A 44 -5.13 21.76 1.15
N LEU A 45 -4.29 20.76 0.87
CA LEU A 45 -3.07 20.92 0.08
C LEU A 45 -3.22 20.17 -1.24
N ASP A 46 -3.12 20.89 -2.34
CA ASP A 46 -3.08 20.38 -3.70
C ASP A 46 -1.63 20.41 -4.21
N MET A 47 -0.94 19.28 -4.09
CA MET A 47 0.47 19.15 -4.44
C MET A 47 0.64 18.76 -5.91
N GLY A 48 1.45 19.51 -6.66
CA GLY A 48 1.58 19.33 -8.11
C GLY A 48 0.32 19.77 -8.85
N SER A 49 -0.17 20.98 -8.53
CA SER A 49 -1.53 21.41 -8.90
C SER A 49 -1.85 21.41 -10.39
N GLY A 50 -0.86 21.53 -11.29
CA GLY A 50 -1.05 21.50 -12.73
C GLY A 50 -2.04 22.57 -13.20
N THR A 51 -3.25 22.16 -13.61
CA THR A 51 -4.33 23.08 -14.00
C THR A 51 -5.12 23.66 -12.83
N GLY A 52 -4.90 23.16 -11.61
CA GLY A 52 -5.59 23.56 -10.39
C GLY A 52 -6.91 22.84 -10.16
N ILE A 53 -7.28 21.89 -11.02
CA ILE A 53 -8.60 21.25 -11.00
C ILE A 53 -8.93 20.59 -9.65
N ILE A 54 -7.95 19.94 -9.00
CA ILE A 54 -8.12 19.26 -7.72
C ILE A 54 -8.39 20.27 -6.60
N GLY A 55 -7.53 21.30 -6.48
CA GLY A 55 -7.72 22.35 -5.48
C GLY A 55 -9.03 23.13 -5.66
N ILE A 56 -9.41 23.43 -6.90
CA ILE A 56 -10.68 24.12 -7.21
C ILE A 56 -11.88 23.25 -6.87
N TYR A 57 -11.84 21.96 -7.23
CA TYR A 57 -12.87 21.01 -6.84
C TYR A 57 -13.00 20.94 -5.31
N ALA A 58 -11.88 20.85 -4.58
CA ALA A 58 -11.89 20.84 -3.12
C ALA A 58 -12.55 22.09 -2.52
N ALA A 59 -12.26 23.28 -3.05
CA ALA A 59 -12.91 24.51 -2.63
C ALA A 59 -14.43 24.46 -2.86
N LEU A 60 -14.87 23.99 -4.02
CA LEU A 60 -16.31 23.86 -4.35
C LEU A 60 -17.03 22.82 -3.49
N GLN A 61 -16.33 21.78 -3.02
CA GLN A 61 -16.87 20.79 -2.09
C GLN A 61 -16.86 21.24 -0.62
N GLY A 62 -16.32 22.43 -0.33
CA GLY A 62 -16.44 23.06 0.99
C GLY A 62 -15.15 23.17 1.78
N ALA A 63 -13.97 22.98 1.19
CA ALA A 63 -12.71 23.39 1.82
C ALA A 63 -12.71 24.91 2.06
N SER A 64 -12.31 25.35 3.26
CA SER A 64 -12.24 26.78 3.61
C SER A 64 -10.91 27.42 3.21
N PHE A 65 -9.88 26.61 2.98
CA PHE A 65 -8.57 27.06 2.53
C PHE A 65 -7.91 25.98 1.69
N VAL A 66 -7.42 26.34 0.51
CA VAL A 66 -6.68 25.45 -0.40
C VAL A 66 -5.35 26.11 -0.72
N LEU A 67 -4.25 25.39 -0.46
CA LEU A 67 -2.92 25.74 -0.94
C LEU A 67 -2.58 24.85 -2.12
N SER A 68 -2.32 25.44 -3.29
CA SER A 68 -1.95 24.70 -4.51
C SER A 68 -0.48 24.96 -4.83
N ILE A 69 0.35 23.92 -4.87
CA ILE A 69 1.79 24.06 -5.10
C ILE A 69 2.17 23.42 -6.43
N ASP A 70 2.97 24.12 -7.23
CA ASP A 70 3.57 23.54 -8.42
C ASP A 70 4.97 24.11 -8.69
N VAL A 71 5.87 23.29 -9.21
CA VAL A 71 7.23 23.70 -9.60
C VAL A 71 7.21 24.49 -10.91
N ASN A 72 6.23 24.24 -11.79
CA ASN A 72 6.07 24.96 -13.04
C ASN A 72 5.33 26.28 -12.80
N PRO A 73 5.96 27.45 -13.04
CA PRO A 73 5.32 28.74 -12.81
C PRO A 73 4.08 28.95 -13.68
N LYS A 74 3.98 28.30 -14.85
CA LYS A 74 2.79 28.36 -15.72
C LYS A 74 1.60 27.60 -15.10
N ALA A 75 1.86 26.54 -14.36
CA ALA A 75 0.85 25.80 -13.61
C ALA A 75 0.28 26.66 -12.49
N SER A 76 1.12 27.29 -11.67
CA SER A 76 0.65 28.20 -10.61
C SER A 76 -0.19 29.37 -11.17
N LEU A 77 0.21 29.94 -12.31
CA LEU A 77 -0.55 31.00 -12.98
C LEU A 77 -1.89 30.52 -13.53
N ILE A 78 -1.95 29.36 -14.19
CA ILE A 78 -3.21 28.85 -14.75
C ILE A 78 -4.18 28.41 -13.63
N THR A 79 -3.66 27.83 -12.54
CA THR A 79 -4.43 27.53 -11.32
C THR A 79 -5.12 28.79 -10.79
N GLN A 80 -4.41 29.92 -10.70
CA GLN A 80 -5.01 31.18 -10.26
C GLN A 80 -6.14 31.65 -11.18
N CYS A 81 -5.94 31.56 -12.50
CA CYS A 81 -6.96 31.94 -13.48
C CYS A 81 -8.18 31.03 -13.43
N ASN A 82 -7.97 29.72 -13.27
CA ASN A 82 -9.05 28.76 -13.14
C ASN A 82 -9.80 28.92 -11.82
N ALA A 83 -9.12 29.26 -10.72
CA ALA A 83 -9.77 29.59 -9.46
C ALA A 83 -10.69 30.82 -9.59
N TYR A 84 -10.24 31.85 -10.31
CA TYR A 84 -11.07 33.03 -10.61
C TYR A 84 -12.28 32.66 -11.48
N LEU A 85 -12.07 31.84 -12.51
CA LEU A 85 -13.14 31.37 -13.41
C LEU A 85 -14.26 30.63 -12.68
N ASN A 86 -13.94 29.93 -11.58
CA ASN A 86 -14.91 29.19 -10.76
C ASN A 86 -15.36 29.95 -9.51
N GLY A 87 -14.94 31.21 -9.33
CA GLY A 87 -15.36 32.03 -8.18
C GLY A 87 -14.78 31.59 -6.84
N VAL A 88 -13.66 30.88 -6.82
CA VAL A 88 -13.01 30.37 -5.59
C VAL A 88 -11.60 30.94 -5.38
N SER A 89 -11.27 32.05 -6.04
CA SER A 89 -9.93 32.68 -5.95
C SER A 89 -9.58 33.24 -4.57
N ASN A 90 -10.56 33.38 -3.68
CA ASN A 90 -10.36 33.74 -2.27
C ASN A 90 -10.05 32.53 -1.37
N ILE A 91 -10.24 31.30 -1.87
CA ILE A 91 -10.02 30.05 -1.15
C ILE A 91 -8.78 29.32 -1.68
N VAL A 92 -8.57 29.32 -3.00
CA VAL A 92 -7.44 28.65 -3.67
C VAL A 92 -6.26 29.60 -3.79
N ASN A 93 -5.13 29.21 -3.20
CA ASN A 93 -3.90 30.00 -3.10
C ASN A 93 -2.77 29.26 -3.83
N PRO A 94 -2.47 29.61 -5.09
CA PRO A 94 -1.41 28.98 -5.85
C PRO A 94 -0.04 29.54 -5.48
N VAL A 95 0.94 28.66 -5.29
CA VAL A 95 2.33 29.00 -4.97
C VAL A 95 3.25 28.26 -5.93
N ASN A 96 4.23 28.98 -6.50
CA ASN A 96 5.28 28.36 -7.29
C ASN A 96 6.42 27.92 -6.36
N ALA A 97 6.54 26.61 -6.14
CA ALA A 97 7.56 26.04 -5.27
C ALA A 97 7.83 24.56 -5.59
N SER A 98 8.99 24.08 -5.17
CA SER A 98 9.35 22.65 -5.24
C SER A 98 8.73 21.89 -4.07
N LEU A 99 7.71 21.09 -4.36
CA LEU A 99 7.06 20.17 -3.42
C LEU A 99 6.84 20.80 -2.02
N PHE A 100 7.41 20.19 -0.97
CA PHE A 100 7.26 20.61 0.42
C PHE A 100 8.34 21.59 0.90
N GLU A 101 9.31 21.97 0.06
CA GLU A 101 10.52 22.71 0.50
C GLU A 101 10.21 24.07 1.14
N THR A 102 9.09 24.68 0.75
CA THR A 102 8.68 26.02 1.23
C THR A 102 7.67 25.95 2.37
N LEU A 103 7.19 24.75 2.72
CA LEU A 103 6.23 24.55 3.80
C LEU A 103 6.95 24.45 5.14
N ARG A 104 6.41 25.14 6.15
CA ARG A 104 6.89 24.93 7.53
C ARG A 104 6.51 23.52 7.99
N LYS A 105 7.40 22.87 8.74
CA LYS A 105 7.22 21.49 9.22
C LYS A 105 6.03 21.30 10.16
N ASP A 106 5.58 22.39 10.79
CA ASP A 106 4.44 22.43 11.71
C ASP A 106 3.12 22.77 11.00
N MET A 107 3.15 23.02 9.68
CA MET A 107 1.94 23.28 8.91
C MET A 107 1.18 21.98 8.70
N LEU A 108 -0.09 21.96 9.12
CA LEU A 108 -0.98 20.81 9.00
C LEU A 108 -2.09 21.12 8.01
N PHE A 109 -2.52 20.08 7.31
CA PHE A 109 -3.66 20.10 6.39
C PHE A 109 -4.56 18.92 6.73
N ASP A 110 -5.87 19.13 6.70
CA ASP A 110 -6.84 18.06 6.93
C ASP A 110 -6.84 17.06 5.77
N VAL A 111 -6.59 17.54 4.55
CA VAL A 111 -6.47 16.72 3.35
C VAL A 111 -5.26 17.17 2.52
N ILE A 112 -4.44 16.20 2.10
CA ILE A 112 -3.37 16.40 1.13
C ILE A 112 -3.68 15.53 -0.07
N ALA A 113 -3.85 16.14 -1.24
CA ALA A 113 -3.95 15.45 -2.51
C ALA A 113 -2.65 15.64 -3.30
N PHE A 114 -2.16 14.56 -3.87
CA PHE A 114 -0.97 14.57 -4.70
C PHE A 114 -1.14 13.54 -5.80
N ASN A 115 -1.09 13.98 -7.07
CA ASN A 115 -0.96 13.10 -8.22
C ASN A 115 0.49 13.16 -8.75
N PRO A 116 1.43 12.45 -8.12
CA PRO A 116 2.84 12.55 -8.45
C PRO A 116 3.17 11.97 -9.82
N PRO A 117 4.27 12.41 -10.46
CA PRO A 117 4.82 11.73 -11.62
C PRO A 117 5.19 10.27 -11.28
N TYR A 118 4.83 9.32 -12.13
CA TYR A 118 4.93 7.88 -11.85
C TYR A 118 5.60 7.02 -12.92
N LEU A 119 6.00 7.59 -14.07
CA LEU A 119 6.62 6.85 -15.17
C LEU A 119 8.15 6.72 -14.98
N PRO A 120 8.75 5.55 -15.29
CA PRO A 120 10.17 5.29 -15.15
C PRO A 120 10.98 5.82 -16.37
N VAL A 121 10.91 7.13 -16.63
CA VAL A 121 11.59 7.78 -17.77
C VAL A 121 12.70 8.71 -17.29
N LYS A 122 13.78 8.86 -18.06
CA LYS A 122 14.81 9.88 -17.78
C LYS A 122 14.31 11.25 -18.25
N ASP A 123 14.55 12.28 -17.44
CA ASP A 123 14.16 13.66 -17.73
C ASP A 123 14.78 14.16 -19.03
N GLU A 124 13.96 14.55 -20.02
CA GLU A 124 14.41 15.22 -21.24
C GLU A 124 13.89 16.67 -21.34
N ASP A 125 12.75 17.03 -20.72
CA ASP A 125 12.16 18.38 -20.72
C ASP A 125 11.22 18.69 -19.51
N ILE A 126 10.69 19.92 -19.43
CA ILE A 126 9.81 20.39 -18.34
C ILE A 126 8.49 19.61 -18.26
N LEU A 127 7.95 19.18 -19.41
CA LEU A 127 6.74 18.34 -19.45
C LEU A 127 7.05 16.90 -19.00
N GLY A 128 8.24 16.40 -19.34
CA GLY A 128 8.74 15.10 -18.91
C GLY A 128 8.91 15.00 -17.39
N LYS A 129 9.27 16.09 -16.71
CA LYS A 129 9.28 16.16 -15.23
C LYS A 129 7.90 15.98 -14.58
N ALA A 130 6.82 16.27 -15.31
CA ALA A 130 5.46 16.06 -14.82
C ALA A 130 5.08 14.57 -14.80
N TRP A 131 5.77 13.70 -15.55
CA TRP A 131 5.50 12.26 -15.59
C TRP A 131 6.66 11.40 -15.08
N SER A 132 7.89 11.91 -14.99
CA SER A 132 9.06 11.15 -14.52
C SER A 132 9.08 10.96 -13.00
N GLY A 133 8.82 9.73 -12.55
CA GLY A 133 8.93 9.34 -11.14
C GLY A 133 10.32 8.83 -10.76
N GLY A 134 11.36 9.14 -11.55
CA GLY A 134 12.72 8.59 -11.40
C GLY A 134 12.90 7.22 -12.05
N LYS A 135 14.02 6.52 -11.79
CA LYS A 135 14.38 5.25 -12.47
C LYS A 135 13.31 4.16 -12.27
N LEU A 136 12.66 4.16 -11.12
CA LEU A 136 11.64 3.19 -10.74
C LEU A 136 10.22 3.77 -10.78
N GLY A 137 10.04 5.04 -11.14
CA GLY A 137 8.72 5.69 -11.18
C GLY A 137 8.11 6.02 -9.81
N ARG A 138 8.82 5.83 -8.69
CA ARG A 138 8.28 6.09 -7.34
C ARG A 138 9.15 6.95 -6.44
N GLU A 139 10.30 7.44 -6.93
CA GLU A 139 11.27 8.15 -6.10
C GLU A 139 10.70 9.44 -5.50
N VAL A 140 9.81 10.11 -6.24
CA VAL A 140 9.08 11.29 -5.76
C VAL A 140 8.05 10.94 -4.69
N ILE A 141 7.39 9.79 -4.84
CA ILE A 141 6.35 9.29 -3.94
C ILE A 141 6.96 8.83 -2.62
N ASP A 142 7.94 7.94 -2.70
CA ASP A 142 8.58 7.28 -1.55
C ASP A 142 9.32 8.29 -0.65
N LYS A 143 9.73 9.44 -1.19
CA LYS A 143 10.36 10.52 -0.43
C LYS A 143 9.39 11.34 0.43
N HIS A 144 8.09 11.32 0.11
CA HIS A 144 7.11 12.25 0.69
C HIS A 144 5.86 11.59 1.27
N ILE A 145 5.52 10.36 0.87
CA ILE A 145 4.61 9.53 1.64
C ILE A 145 5.39 9.09 2.88
N GLY A 146 5.02 9.64 4.04
CA GLY A 146 5.52 9.10 5.31
C GLY A 146 5.20 7.61 5.36
N GLU A 147 6.14 6.80 5.85
CA GLU A 147 5.90 5.39 6.18
C GLU A 147 4.53 5.34 6.90
N GLY A 148 3.48 4.84 6.23
CA GLY A 148 2.11 4.94 6.72
C GLY A 148 2.10 4.51 8.18
N LYS A 149 1.51 5.28 9.09
CA LYS A 149 1.72 5.17 10.55
C LYS A 149 1.55 3.72 11.05
N VAL A 150 2.63 2.96 10.96
CA VAL A 150 2.76 1.61 11.49
C VAL A 150 2.84 1.81 12.99
N ALA A 151 1.99 1.12 13.76
CA ALA A 151 2.17 1.05 15.21
C ALA A 151 3.65 0.76 15.50
N ASN A 152 4.29 1.57 16.35
CA ASN A 152 5.72 1.39 16.59
C ASN A 152 5.93 0.09 17.37
N ILE A 153 6.32 -0.97 16.65
CA ILE A 153 6.47 -2.30 17.23
C ILE A 153 7.83 -2.41 17.89
N ARG A 154 7.81 -2.58 19.21
CA ARG A 154 8.97 -2.99 20.01
C ARG A 154 8.95 -4.50 20.19
N VAL A 155 10.00 -5.18 19.76
CA VAL A 155 10.20 -6.60 20.04
C VAL A 155 11.00 -6.72 21.34
N VAL A 156 10.45 -7.42 22.34
CA VAL A 156 11.11 -7.64 23.64
C VAL A 156 11.43 -9.12 23.80
N LEU A 157 12.71 -9.45 23.97
CA LEU A 157 13.17 -10.81 24.23
C LEU A 157 13.57 -10.95 25.71
N VAL A 158 12.84 -11.79 26.45
CA VAL A 158 13.09 -12.00 27.87
C VAL A 158 14.02 -13.18 28.09
N GLU A 159 15.22 -12.89 28.56
CA GLU A 159 16.26 -13.85 28.92
C GLU A 159 16.58 -14.89 27.81
N PRO A 160 16.82 -14.46 26.55
CA PRO A 160 17.09 -15.41 25.48
C PRO A 160 18.33 -16.26 25.79
N GLU A 161 18.22 -17.55 25.50
CA GLU A 161 19.22 -18.57 25.84
C GLU A 161 20.18 -18.84 24.68
N GLY A 162 19.71 -18.74 23.43
CA GLY A 162 20.51 -19.06 22.23
C GLY A 162 20.91 -17.84 21.39
N GLU A 163 22.21 -17.68 21.12
CA GLU A 163 22.70 -16.59 20.27
C GLU A 163 22.23 -16.68 18.81
N ILE A 164 21.96 -17.90 18.34
CA ILE A 164 21.47 -18.16 16.98
C ILE A 164 20.08 -17.55 16.81
N ASN A 165 19.18 -17.78 17.78
CA ASN A 165 17.82 -17.26 17.71
C ASN A 165 17.82 -15.73 17.68
N VAL A 166 18.61 -15.08 18.53
CA VAL A 166 18.67 -13.62 18.59
C VAL A 166 19.22 -13.02 17.29
N GLY A 167 20.23 -13.64 16.68
CA GLY A 167 20.71 -13.21 15.36
C GLY A 167 19.66 -13.39 14.26
N LEU A 168 18.98 -14.54 14.23
CA LEU A 168 17.89 -14.78 13.28
C LEU A 168 16.72 -13.82 13.47
N ILE A 169 16.38 -13.47 14.71
CA ILE A 169 15.33 -12.48 15.05
C ILE A 169 15.71 -11.12 14.49
N ALA A 170 16.94 -10.66 14.68
CA ALA A 170 17.38 -9.39 14.13
C ALA A 170 17.31 -9.37 12.58
N ARG A 171 17.65 -10.48 11.93
CA ARG A 171 17.48 -10.65 10.49
C ARG A 171 16.01 -10.58 10.06
N VAL A 172 15.13 -11.28 10.78
CA VAL A 172 13.68 -11.28 10.54
C VAL A 172 13.08 -9.89 10.73
N MET A 173 13.45 -9.18 11.80
CA MET A 173 13.02 -7.81 12.04
C MET A 173 13.42 -6.90 10.87
N LYS A 174 14.66 -7.02 10.39
CA LYS A 174 15.14 -6.28 9.22
C LYS A 174 14.34 -6.61 7.95
N ASN A 175 14.01 -7.88 7.71
CA ASN A 175 13.21 -8.29 6.55
C ASN A 175 11.83 -7.61 6.51
N PHE A 176 11.24 -7.38 7.68
CA PHE A 176 9.91 -6.77 7.81
C PHE A 176 9.95 -5.29 8.23
N GLY A 177 11.12 -4.65 8.21
CA GLY A 177 11.28 -3.22 8.48
C GLY A 177 11.20 -2.81 9.96
N PHE A 178 11.17 -3.75 10.90
CA PHE A 178 11.16 -3.45 12.34
C PHE A 178 12.56 -3.16 12.88
N LYS A 179 12.67 -2.17 13.76
CA LYS A 179 13.96 -1.63 14.26
C LYS A 179 14.09 -1.63 15.78
N ASP A 180 12.99 -1.47 16.53
CA ASP A 180 13.03 -1.39 18.00
C ASP A 180 13.12 -2.78 18.64
N LEU A 181 14.35 -3.22 18.95
CA LEU A 181 14.65 -4.46 19.65
C LEU A 181 15.14 -4.15 21.08
N VAL A 182 14.49 -4.77 22.07
CA VAL A 182 14.92 -4.72 23.47
C VAL A 182 15.16 -6.14 23.99
N ILE A 183 16.30 -6.35 24.65
CA ILE A 183 16.71 -7.66 25.15
C ILE A 183 16.89 -7.56 26.66
N VAL A 184 16.11 -8.32 27.41
CA VAL A 184 16.17 -8.36 28.87
C VAL A 184 17.11 -9.47 29.29
N ASN A 185 18.21 -9.13 29.96
CA ASN A 185 19.11 -10.08 30.62
C ASN A 185 19.51 -11.32 29.77
N PRO A 186 20.14 -11.13 28.59
CA PRO A 186 20.54 -12.23 27.70
C PRO A 186 21.50 -13.19 28.41
N LYS A 187 21.36 -14.51 28.18
CA LYS A 187 22.21 -15.54 28.83
C LYS A 187 23.54 -15.79 28.14
N PHE A 188 23.88 -14.97 27.16
CA PHE A 188 25.11 -15.05 26.38
C PHE A 188 25.57 -13.63 25.97
N PRO A 189 26.85 -13.43 25.62
CA PRO A 189 27.34 -12.16 25.10
C PRO A 189 26.75 -11.85 23.72
N LEU A 190 26.08 -10.70 23.57
CA LEU A 190 25.34 -10.34 22.35
C LEU A 190 26.19 -10.33 21.07
N GLU A 191 27.49 -10.07 21.18
CA GLU A 191 28.46 -10.17 20.07
C GLU A 191 28.40 -11.53 19.35
N ARG A 192 28.11 -12.62 20.08
CA ARG A 192 27.98 -13.96 19.49
C ARG A 192 26.77 -14.10 18.56
N ALA A 193 25.75 -13.26 18.70
CA ALA A 193 24.58 -13.27 17.82
C ALA A 193 24.84 -12.61 16.46
N LYS A 194 25.82 -11.68 16.37
CA LYS A 194 26.08 -10.89 15.15
C LYS A 194 26.41 -11.76 13.93
N LYS A 195 27.14 -12.87 14.11
CA LYS A 195 27.45 -13.83 13.04
C LYS A 195 26.21 -14.45 12.38
N TYR A 196 25.08 -14.47 13.07
CA TYR A 196 23.82 -15.06 12.58
C TYR A 196 22.84 -14.01 12.02
N ALA A 197 23.10 -12.72 12.26
CA ALA A 197 22.19 -11.64 11.86
C ALA A 197 22.31 -11.23 10.39
N SER A 198 23.40 -11.58 9.70
CA SER A 198 23.63 -11.18 8.29
C SER A 198 23.40 -9.66 8.11
N HIS A 199 22.48 -9.23 7.25
CA HIS A 199 22.14 -7.83 7.03
C HIS A 199 21.33 -7.17 8.18
N GLY A 200 20.92 -7.94 9.19
CA GLY A 200 20.23 -7.46 10.40
C GLY A 200 21.17 -7.01 11.52
N ILE A 201 22.48 -6.95 11.30
CA ILE A 201 23.47 -6.53 12.32
C ILE A 201 23.12 -5.15 12.90
N ASN A 202 22.63 -4.23 12.08
CA ASN A 202 22.23 -2.89 12.52
C ASN A 202 21.11 -2.95 13.59
N VAL A 203 20.15 -3.87 13.47
CA VAL A 203 19.10 -4.05 14.49
C VAL A 203 19.70 -4.52 15.82
N LEU A 204 20.70 -5.41 15.80
CA LEU A 204 21.41 -5.81 17.03
C LEU A 204 22.28 -4.71 17.61
N SER A 205 22.96 -3.94 16.76
CA SER A 205 23.82 -2.84 17.20
C SER A 205 23.03 -1.70 17.86
N GLU A 206 21.78 -1.49 17.42
CA GLU A 206 20.85 -0.49 17.98
C GLU A 206 19.99 -1.06 19.12
N ALA A 207 20.05 -2.38 19.37
CA ALA A 207 19.22 -3.03 20.37
C ALA A 207 19.56 -2.55 21.79
N LYS A 208 18.52 -2.31 22.60
CA LYS A 208 18.70 -1.93 24.01
C LYS A 208 18.78 -3.18 24.87
N VAL A 209 19.84 -3.31 25.66
CA VAL A 209 19.98 -4.38 26.66
C VAL A 209 19.65 -3.83 28.04
N VAL A 210 18.67 -4.43 28.70
CA VAL A 210 18.16 -3.98 30.01
C VAL A 210 18.16 -5.12 31.02
N LYS A 211 18.04 -4.81 32.31
CA LYS A 211 18.11 -5.81 33.38
C LYS A 211 16.76 -6.41 33.76
N SER A 212 15.66 -5.69 33.51
CA SER A 212 14.32 -6.06 33.94
C SER A 212 13.29 -5.87 32.82
N LEU A 213 12.19 -6.63 32.90
CA LEU A 213 11.06 -6.45 31.98
C LEU A 213 10.42 -5.06 32.15
N ASP A 214 10.34 -4.54 33.37
CA ASP A 214 9.78 -3.21 33.63
C ASP A 214 10.58 -2.09 32.93
N GLU A 215 11.91 -2.21 32.84
CA GLU A 215 12.73 -1.29 32.03
C GLU A 215 12.42 -1.39 30.54
N ALA A 216 12.22 -2.60 30.01
CA ALA A 216 11.90 -2.81 28.59
C ALA A 216 10.54 -2.22 28.20
N LEU A 217 9.60 -2.21 29.15
CA LEU A 217 8.22 -1.76 28.95
C LEU A 217 8.02 -0.26 29.19
N LYS A 218 9.06 0.51 29.53
CA LYS A 218 8.95 1.98 29.66
C LYS A 218 8.53 2.63 28.34
N GLY A 219 7.50 3.49 28.42
CA GLY A 219 6.96 4.23 27.28
C GLY A 219 6.14 3.37 26.30
N VAL A 220 5.76 2.15 26.69
CA VAL A 220 4.88 1.27 25.91
C VAL A 220 3.43 1.60 26.23
N SER A 221 2.59 1.63 25.19
CA SER A 221 1.16 1.93 25.29
C SER A 221 0.29 0.67 25.30
N LEU A 222 0.78 -0.43 24.71
CA LEU A 222 0.12 -1.74 24.69
C LEU A 222 1.16 -2.85 24.82
N ILE A 223 0.98 -3.73 25.82
CA ILE A 223 1.89 -4.83 26.13
C ILE A 223 1.24 -6.14 25.69
N VAL A 224 1.90 -6.84 24.80
CA VAL A 224 1.44 -8.09 24.21
C VAL A 224 2.38 -9.20 24.63
N VAL A 225 1.88 -10.21 25.31
CA VAL A 225 2.69 -11.35 25.78
C VAL A 225 2.38 -12.57 24.95
N THR A 226 3.40 -13.34 24.58
CA THR A 226 3.21 -14.56 23.77
C THR A 226 3.16 -15.83 24.64
N SER A 227 2.28 -16.77 24.29
CA SER A 227 2.26 -18.10 24.91
C SER A 227 1.70 -19.18 24.00
N CYS A 228 2.29 -20.37 24.05
CA CYS A 228 1.73 -21.59 23.45
C CYS A 228 0.65 -22.26 24.33
N LYS A 229 0.52 -21.85 25.60
CA LYS A 229 -0.44 -22.41 26.56
C LYS A 229 -1.66 -21.49 26.69
N ALA A 230 -2.51 -21.47 25.68
CA ALA A 230 -3.84 -20.87 25.77
C ALA A 230 -4.79 -21.80 26.55
N SER A 231 -5.70 -21.23 27.34
CA SER A 231 -6.75 -21.98 28.03
C SER A 231 -8.09 -21.38 27.65
N SER A 232 -9.07 -22.23 27.32
CA SER A 232 -10.45 -21.84 27.04
C SER A 232 -11.35 -21.85 28.29
N GLY A 233 -10.77 -21.98 29.50
CA GLY A 233 -11.49 -22.06 30.78
C GLY A 233 -11.38 -20.79 31.64
N ASP A 234 -11.73 -20.90 32.93
CA ASP A 234 -11.88 -19.81 33.94
C ASP A 234 -10.63 -18.94 34.21
N ASP A 235 -9.49 -19.19 33.56
CA ASP A 235 -8.27 -18.40 33.69
C ASP A 235 -8.31 -17.21 32.71
N ILE A 236 -8.87 -16.09 33.18
CA ILE A 236 -9.04 -14.82 32.41
C ILE A 236 -7.72 -14.34 31.79
N LEU A 237 -6.58 -14.66 32.39
CA LEU A 237 -5.25 -14.31 31.86
C LEU A 237 -4.89 -15.07 30.58
N ARG A 238 -5.70 -16.05 30.16
CA ARG A 238 -5.42 -16.97 29.06
C ARG A 238 -6.39 -16.94 27.89
N THR A 239 -7.32 -15.99 27.85
CA THR A 239 -8.15 -15.74 26.66
C THR A 239 -7.28 -15.11 25.56
N PRO A 240 -6.87 -15.87 24.54
CA PRO A 240 -5.92 -15.35 23.56
C PRO A 240 -6.67 -14.54 22.50
N LEU A 241 -5.98 -13.53 21.96
CA LEU A 241 -6.37 -12.96 20.69
C LEU A 241 -5.62 -13.70 19.56
N THR A 242 -6.28 -13.96 18.44
CA THR A 242 -5.58 -14.56 17.30
C THR A 242 -4.62 -13.55 16.66
N LEU A 243 -3.54 -14.02 16.03
CA LEU A 243 -2.59 -13.15 15.34
C LEU A 243 -3.24 -12.23 14.30
N LYS A 244 -4.23 -12.76 13.56
CA LYS A 244 -4.94 -12.04 12.52
C LYS A 244 -5.78 -10.89 13.09
N GLU A 245 -6.59 -11.18 14.11
CA GLU A 245 -7.39 -10.15 14.80
C GLU A 245 -6.48 -9.11 15.45
N PHE A 246 -5.32 -9.53 15.95
CA PHE A 246 -4.37 -8.64 16.61
C PHE A 246 -3.81 -7.66 15.60
N ALA A 247 -3.28 -8.17 14.48
CA ALA A 247 -2.74 -7.37 13.41
C ALA A 247 -3.77 -6.38 12.83
N GLU A 248 -5.04 -6.78 12.72
CA GLU A 248 -6.14 -5.88 12.30
C GLU A 248 -6.40 -4.76 13.31
N LYS A 249 -6.40 -5.06 14.61
CA LYS A 249 -6.65 -4.06 15.67
C LYS A 249 -5.50 -3.05 15.82
N ILE A 250 -4.26 -3.48 15.64
CA ILE A 250 -3.10 -2.59 15.77
C ILE A 250 -2.79 -1.79 14.50
N ALA A 251 -3.50 -2.06 13.39
CA ALA A 251 -3.23 -1.46 12.10
C ALA A 251 -3.22 0.08 12.12
N ASN A 252 -4.10 0.67 12.93
CA ASN A 252 -4.26 2.13 13.09
C ASN A 252 -3.92 2.63 14.50
N TYR A 253 -3.18 1.83 15.29
CA TYR A 253 -2.91 2.15 16.67
C TYR A 253 -1.83 3.23 16.81
N ASN A 254 -2.17 4.35 17.44
CA ASN A 254 -1.23 5.43 17.74
C ASN A 254 -0.56 5.17 19.09
N GLY A 255 0.63 4.56 19.07
CA GLY A 255 1.43 4.31 20.26
C GLY A 255 2.53 3.28 20.02
N VAL A 256 3.28 2.98 21.08
CA VAL A 256 4.30 1.93 21.06
C VAL A 256 3.66 0.63 21.53
N VAL A 257 3.75 -0.41 20.72
CA VAL A 257 3.24 -1.75 21.04
C VAL A 257 4.44 -2.65 21.31
N ALA A 258 4.56 -3.16 22.54
CA ALA A 258 5.62 -4.11 22.87
C ALA A 258 5.11 -5.54 22.75
N ILE A 259 5.79 -6.35 21.95
CA ILE A 259 5.52 -7.79 21.83
C ILE A 259 6.62 -8.54 22.56
N VAL A 260 6.24 -9.20 23.64
CA VAL A 260 7.12 -9.84 24.59
C VAL A 260 7.19 -11.34 24.32
N PHE A 261 8.39 -11.80 24.03
CA PHE A 261 8.72 -13.20 23.82
C PHE A 261 9.59 -13.72 24.97
N GLY A 262 9.28 -14.94 25.40
CA GLY A 262 9.97 -15.58 26.52
C GLY A 262 11.18 -16.42 26.13
N ARG A 263 11.70 -17.10 27.14
CA ARG A 263 12.84 -18.03 27.05
C ARG A 263 12.48 -19.22 26.15
N GLU A 264 13.45 -19.78 25.43
CA GLU A 264 13.24 -20.93 24.56
C GLU A 264 12.73 -22.16 25.31
N SER A 265 13.30 -22.42 26.48
CA SER A 265 13.03 -23.61 27.28
C SER A 265 11.67 -23.59 27.99
N VAL A 266 11.29 -22.44 28.55
CA VAL A 266 10.15 -22.32 29.49
C VAL A 266 9.13 -21.24 29.10
N GLY A 267 9.42 -20.43 28.09
CA GLY A 267 8.60 -19.29 27.69
C GLY A 267 8.61 -18.16 28.72
N LEU A 268 7.49 -17.43 28.79
CA LEU A 268 7.26 -16.39 29.79
C LEU A 268 6.74 -17.00 31.10
N ARG A 269 7.26 -16.51 32.21
CA ARG A 269 6.78 -16.83 33.56
C ARG A 269 5.41 -16.21 33.80
N ARG A 270 4.64 -16.77 34.74
CA ARG A 270 3.31 -16.22 35.09
C ARG A 270 3.34 -14.74 35.45
N GLU A 271 4.33 -14.30 36.23
CA GLU A 271 4.47 -12.89 36.59
C GLU A 271 4.80 -11.99 35.39
N GLU A 272 5.45 -12.52 34.36
CA GLU A 272 5.72 -11.80 33.11
C GLU A 272 4.46 -11.74 32.24
N ILE A 273 3.67 -12.82 32.19
CA ILE A 273 2.39 -12.87 31.47
C ILE A 273 1.38 -11.87 32.07
N LYS A 274 1.33 -11.74 33.41
CA LYS A 274 0.45 -10.80 34.11
C LYS A 274 0.71 -9.32 33.77
N ARG A 275 1.86 -9.00 33.18
CA ARG A 275 2.17 -7.64 32.71
C ARG A 275 1.58 -7.33 31.34
N GLY A 276 1.11 -8.34 30.61
CA GLY A 276 0.50 -8.16 29.30
C GLY A 276 -0.95 -7.70 29.39
N ASP A 277 -1.30 -6.75 28.53
CA ASP A 277 -2.69 -6.34 28.26
C ASP A 277 -3.38 -7.36 27.34
N VAL A 278 -2.60 -8.01 26.46
CA VAL A 278 -3.09 -8.98 25.48
C VAL A 278 -2.22 -10.22 25.51
N LEU A 279 -2.85 -11.39 25.64
CA LEU A 279 -2.19 -12.67 25.38
C LEU A 279 -2.32 -13.02 23.89
N LEU A 280 -1.19 -13.25 23.24
CA LEU A 280 -1.08 -13.66 21.84
C LEU A 280 -0.67 -15.12 21.75
N THR A 281 -1.39 -15.90 20.95
CA THR A 281 -1.07 -17.32 20.70
C THR A 281 -0.96 -17.58 19.20
N ILE A 282 0.10 -18.28 18.81
CA ILE A 282 0.27 -18.80 17.45
C ILE A 282 -0.31 -20.20 17.42
N PRO A 283 -1.35 -20.48 16.60
CA PRO A 283 -1.86 -21.83 16.42
C PRO A 283 -0.75 -22.76 15.91
N ALA A 284 -0.56 -23.88 16.59
CA ALA A 284 0.42 -24.92 16.26
C ALA A 284 -0.20 -26.31 16.45
N SER A 285 0.52 -27.36 16.04
CA SER A 285 0.04 -28.74 16.22
C SER A 285 -0.22 -29.05 17.71
N PRO A 286 -1.36 -29.66 18.06
CA PRO A 286 -1.63 -30.10 19.43
C PRO A 286 -0.56 -31.05 19.99
N ASP A 287 0.07 -31.86 19.13
CA ASP A 287 1.10 -32.83 19.54
C ASP A 287 2.42 -32.15 19.95
N TYR A 288 2.71 -30.99 19.37
CA TYR A 288 3.92 -30.23 19.66
C TYR A 288 3.67 -28.72 19.44
N PRO A 289 3.02 -28.04 20.40
CA PRO A 289 2.56 -26.66 20.22
C PRO A 289 3.67 -25.61 20.43
N SER A 290 4.86 -26.03 20.88
CA SER A 290 5.96 -25.11 21.18
C SER A 290 6.76 -24.79 19.91
N LEU A 291 6.84 -23.51 19.57
CA LEU A 291 7.63 -23.03 18.43
C LEU A 291 9.00 -22.55 18.89
N ASN A 292 10.00 -22.69 18.02
CA ASN A 292 11.28 -22.02 18.19
C ASN A 292 11.07 -20.50 18.29
N LEU A 293 11.81 -19.84 19.19
CA LEU A 293 11.68 -18.41 19.46
C LEU A 293 11.77 -17.55 18.19
N SER A 294 12.77 -17.79 17.33
CA SER A 294 12.94 -17.03 16.10
C SER A 294 11.80 -17.25 15.09
N HIS A 295 11.23 -18.45 15.04
CA HIS A 295 10.06 -18.76 14.20
C HIS A 295 8.80 -18.08 14.73
N ALA A 296 8.59 -18.10 16.05
CA ALA A 296 7.46 -17.41 16.67
C ALA A 296 7.50 -15.91 16.37
N VAL A 297 8.67 -15.29 16.52
CA VAL A 297 8.87 -13.88 16.16
C VAL A 297 8.63 -13.66 14.67
N ALA A 298 9.13 -14.53 13.79
CA ALA A 298 8.94 -14.41 12.34
C ALA A 298 7.47 -14.45 11.93
N ILE A 299 6.68 -15.38 12.48
CA ILE A 299 5.25 -15.50 12.17
C ILE A 299 4.49 -14.25 12.63
N VAL A 300 4.75 -13.78 13.86
CA VAL A 300 4.10 -12.58 14.40
C VAL A 300 4.44 -11.34 13.59
N LEU A 301 5.73 -11.12 13.32
CA LEU A 301 6.16 -9.95 12.56
C LEU A 301 5.70 -10.00 11.11
N TYR A 302 5.66 -11.18 10.48
CA TYR A 302 5.08 -11.36 9.15
C TYR A 302 3.60 -11.00 9.12
N GLU A 303 2.79 -11.52 10.04
CA GLU A 303 1.34 -11.25 10.04
C GLU A 303 1.09 -9.75 10.21
N ILE A 304 1.78 -9.11 11.17
CA ILE A 304 1.69 -7.67 11.40
C ILE A 304 2.12 -6.90 10.16
N PHE A 305 3.28 -7.22 9.58
CA PHE A 305 3.77 -6.56 8.38
C PHE A 305 2.80 -6.72 7.21
N SER A 306 2.28 -7.93 6.97
CA SER A 306 1.35 -8.22 5.87
C SER A 306 0.05 -7.42 5.93
N LYS A 307 -0.35 -6.98 7.13
CA LYS A 307 -1.54 -6.14 7.36
C LYS A 307 -1.22 -4.65 7.32
N LEU A 308 -0.08 -4.26 7.86
CA LEU A 308 0.38 -2.86 7.88
C LEU A 308 0.94 -2.39 6.53
N SER A 309 1.45 -3.32 5.73
CA SER A 309 2.06 -3.07 4.43
C SER A 309 1.74 -4.23 3.50
N LYS A 310 1.26 -3.93 2.29
CA LYS A 310 1.12 -4.95 1.23
C LYS A 310 2.49 -5.46 0.73
N GLY A 311 3.60 -5.01 1.33
CA GLY A 311 4.95 -5.27 0.83
C GLY A 311 5.13 -4.76 -0.60
N HIS A 312 6.16 -5.27 -1.28
CA HIS A 312 6.40 -5.01 -2.71
C HIS A 312 5.57 -5.92 -3.62
N ILE A 313 4.44 -6.46 -3.16
CA ILE A 313 3.62 -7.35 -3.97
C ILE A 313 2.76 -6.46 -4.89
N PRO A 314 2.97 -6.47 -6.22
CA PRO A 314 2.10 -5.75 -7.13
C PRO A 314 0.68 -6.26 -6.91
N GLU A 315 -0.26 -5.35 -6.68
CA GLU A 315 -1.65 -5.74 -6.45
C GLU A 315 -2.17 -6.42 -7.72
N LEU A 316 -2.55 -7.70 -7.59
CA LEU A 316 -3.08 -8.47 -8.70
C LEU A 316 -4.45 -7.87 -9.06
N GLN A 317 -4.49 -7.05 -10.11
CA GLN A 317 -5.74 -6.49 -10.60
C GLN A 317 -6.56 -7.61 -11.22
N LEU A 318 -7.66 -7.99 -10.57
CA LEU A 318 -8.61 -8.96 -11.09
C LEU A 318 -9.56 -8.27 -12.09
N PRO A 319 -10.01 -8.97 -13.14
CA PRO A 319 -10.98 -8.42 -14.09
C PRO A 319 -12.31 -8.13 -13.40
N LYS A 320 -13.01 -7.10 -13.88
CA LYS A 320 -14.39 -6.83 -13.45
C LYS A 320 -15.32 -7.97 -13.93
N PRO A 321 -16.48 -8.19 -13.27
CA PRO A 321 -17.46 -9.19 -13.71
C PRO A 321 -17.82 -9.05 -15.19
N ASP A 322 -18.04 -7.82 -15.66
CA ASP A 322 -18.39 -7.52 -17.05
C ASP A 322 -17.27 -7.91 -18.04
N GLU A 323 -16.00 -7.68 -17.68
CA GLU A 323 -14.85 -8.07 -18.51
C GLU A 323 -14.75 -9.58 -18.63
N THR A 324 -15.01 -10.29 -17.53
CA THR A 324 -15.09 -11.76 -17.50
C THR A 324 -16.20 -12.27 -18.43
N GLU A 325 -17.37 -11.64 -18.39
CA GLU A 325 -18.49 -11.99 -19.28
C GLU A 325 -18.18 -11.71 -20.75
N ILE A 326 -17.55 -10.56 -21.05
CA ILE A 326 -17.12 -10.21 -22.40
C ILE A 326 -16.11 -11.24 -22.95
N LEU A 327 -15.15 -11.67 -22.13
CA LEU A 327 -14.20 -12.72 -22.48
C LEU A 327 -14.93 -14.03 -22.82
N HIS A 328 -15.85 -14.46 -21.96
CA HIS A 328 -16.65 -15.67 -22.20
C HIS A 328 -17.44 -15.61 -23.50
N ARG A 329 -18.14 -14.50 -23.74
CA ARG A 329 -18.91 -14.28 -24.97
C ARG A 329 -18.02 -14.28 -26.21
N LYS A 330 -16.90 -13.54 -26.20
CA LYS A 330 -15.98 -13.46 -27.36
C LYS A 330 -15.30 -14.79 -27.65
N MET A 331 -14.95 -15.53 -26.61
CA MET A 331 -14.43 -16.89 -26.73
C MET A 331 -15.46 -17.84 -27.37
N GLU A 332 -16.73 -17.79 -26.95
CA GLU A 332 -17.80 -18.59 -27.53
C GLU A 332 -18.04 -18.24 -29.01
N GLU A 333 -18.14 -16.96 -29.33
CA GLU A 333 -18.27 -16.47 -30.72
C GLU A 333 -17.12 -16.96 -31.59
N ALA A 334 -15.89 -16.87 -31.07
CA ALA A 334 -14.69 -17.30 -31.79
C ALA A 334 -14.72 -18.80 -32.08
N VAL A 335 -15.02 -19.65 -31.09
CA VAL A 335 -15.11 -21.12 -31.30
C VAL A 335 -16.27 -21.48 -32.24
N LYS A 336 -17.43 -20.83 -32.10
CA LYS A 336 -18.59 -21.05 -32.98
C LYS A 336 -18.29 -20.71 -34.44
N SER A 337 -17.44 -19.71 -34.69
CA SER A 337 -16.99 -19.31 -36.03
C SER A 337 -16.04 -20.30 -36.72
N LEU A 338 -15.47 -21.26 -35.98
CA LEU A 338 -14.56 -22.26 -36.53
C LEU A 338 -15.34 -23.38 -37.26
N SER A 339 -14.74 -23.86 -38.35
CA SER A 339 -15.29 -24.97 -39.14
C SER A 339 -14.99 -26.30 -38.43
N MET A 340 -15.88 -26.74 -37.56
CA MET A 340 -15.76 -27.99 -36.82
C MET A 340 -17.13 -28.55 -36.42
N PRO A 341 -17.27 -29.87 -36.18
CA PRO A 341 -18.52 -30.48 -35.71
C PRO A 341 -19.03 -29.88 -34.39
N GLU A 342 -20.34 -29.78 -34.22
CA GLU A 342 -20.97 -29.08 -33.09
C GLU A 342 -20.56 -29.65 -31.72
N HIS A 343 -20.50 -30.98 -31.60
CA HIS A 343 -20.04 -31.64 -30.37
C HIS A 343 -18.60 -31.26 -29.97
N LYS A 344 -17.72 -30.99 -30.95
CA LYS A 344 -16.33 -30.54 -30.70
C LYS A 344 -16.28 -29.08 -30.27
N LYS A 345 -17.16 -28.21 -30.80
CA LYS A 345 -17.29 -26.81 -30.37
C LYS A 345 -17.67 -26.70 -28.91
N ILE A 346 -18.72 -27.43 -28.51
CA ILE A 346 -19.21 -27.47 -27.12
C ILE A 346 -18.09 -27.92 -26.19
N LYS A 347 -17.39 -29.01 -26.52
CA LYS A 347 -16.27 -29.52 -25.72
C LYS A 347 -15.11 -28.51 -25.62
N THR A 348 -14.82 -27.80 -26.70
CA THR A 348 -13.75 -26.78 -26.75
C THR A 348 -14.09 -25.58 -25.87
N ILE A 349 -15.31 -25.04 -25.97
CA ILE A 349 -15.80 -23.93 -25.12
C ILE A 349 -15.72 -24.31 -23.65
N MET A 350 -16.22 -25.48 -23.27
CA MET A 350 -16.18 -25.95 -21.88
C MET A 350 -14.75 -26.11 -21.37
N THR A 351 -13.85 -26.64 -22.20
CA THR A 351 -12.45 -26.83 -21.84
C THR A 351 -11.76 -25.49 -21.62
N LEU A 352 -11.95 -24.52 -22.52
CA LEU A 352 -11.39 -23.18 -22.38
C LEU A 352 -11.92 -22.45 -21.14
N LYS A 353 -13.24 -22.51 -20.87
CA LYS A 353 -13.83 -21.96 -19.64
C LYS A 353 -13.20 -22.56 -18.37
N ARG A 354 -12.98 -23.88 -18.35
CA ARG A 354 -12.34 -24.56 -17.21
C ARG A 354 -10.86 -24.24 -17.06
N VAL A 355 -10.14 -24.05 -18.17
CA VAL A 355 -8.72 -23.65 -18.14
C VAL A 355 -8.60 -22.22 -17.58
N PHE A 356 -9.35 -21.27 -18.16
CA PHE A 356 -9.30 -19.87 -17.72
C PHE A 356 -9.89 -19.66 -16.31
N GLY A 357 -10.92 -20.42 -15.94
CA GLY A 357 -11.49 -20.37 -14.59
C GLY A 357 -10.53 -20.87 -13.49
N ARG A 358 -9.53 -21.69 -13.83
CA ARG A 358 -8.49 -22.13 -12.89
C ARG A 358 -7.24 -21.26 -12.87
N SER A 359 -7.04 -20.43 -13.89
CA SER A 359 -5.80 -19.67 -14.06
C SER A 359 -5.78 -18.33 -13.32
N VAL A 360 -6.87 -17.95 -12.61
CA VAL A 360 -6.98 -16.69 -11.84
C VAL A 360 -6.45 -15.51 -12.65
N LEU A 361 -7.06 -15.28 -13.82
CA LEU A 361 -6.60 -14.26 -14.77
C LEU A 361 -6.61 -12.85 -14.16
N THR A 362 -5.62 -12.06 -14.53
CA THR A 362 -5.58 -10.61 -14.28
C THR A 362 -6.48 -9.85 -15.26
N ALA A 363 -6.80 -8.59 -14.94
CA ALA A 363 -7.53 -7.68 -15.81
C ALA A 363 -6.79 -7.48 -17.15
N HIS A 364 -5.46 -7.35 -17.09
CA HIS A 364 -4.64 -7.22 -18.30
C HIS A 364 -4.70 -8.47 -19.19
N GLU A 365 -4.51 -9.67 -18.62
CA GLU A 365 -4.61 -10.93 -19.36
C GLU A 365 -6.01 -11.12 -19.95
N THR A 366 -7.05 -10.77 -19.19
CA THR A 366 -8.44 -10.80 -19.65
C THR A 366 -8.64 -9.88 -20.86
N HIS A 367 -8.13 -8.65 -20.79
CA HIS A 367 -8.20 -7.69 -21.90
C HIS A 367 -7.47 -8.20 -23.16
N VAL A 368 -6.27 -8.76 -22.99
CA VAL A 368 -5.48 -9.34 -24.09
C VAL A 368 -6.23 -10.50 -24.75
N LEU A 369 -6.83 -11.39 -23.94
CA LEU A 369 -7.61 -12.53 -24.44
C LEU A 369 -8.89 -12.10 -25.15
N ILE A 370 -9.61 -11.09 -24.64
CA ILE A 370 -10.76 -10.49 -25.33
C ILE A 370 -10.33 -9.99 -26.72
N GLY A 371 -9.22 -9.24 -26.78
CA GLY A 371 -8.66 -8.75 -28.04
C GLY A 371 -8.29 -9.86 -29.01
N PHE A 372 -7.69 -10.94 -28.51
CA PHE A 372 -7.33 -12.13 -29.29
C PHE A 372 -8.56 -12.81 -29.89
N PHE A 373 -9.56 -13.15 -29.09
CA PHE A 373 -10.78 -13.81 -29.58
C PHE A 373 -11.58 -12.90 -30.54
N ARG A 374 -11.62 -11.59 -30.28
CA ARG A 374 -12.22 -10.61 -31.22
C ARG A 374 -11.52 -10.63 -32.58
N LYS A 375 -10.19 -10.68 -32.62
CA LYS A 375 -9.42 -10.75 -33.89
C LYS A 375 -9.70 -12.04 -34.68
N ILE A 376 -9.90 -13.17 -34.00
CA ILE A 376 -10.30 -14.44 -34.64
C ILE A 376 -11.64 -14.25 -35.38
N CYS A 377 -12.64 -13.66 -34.71
CA CYS A 377 -13.94 -13.40 -35.32
C CYS A 377 -13.83 -12.47 -36.54
N LEU A 378 -13.11 -11.34 -36.41
CA LEU A 378 -12.97 -10.35 -37.49
C LEU A 378 -12.26 -10.91 -38.73
N LYS A 379 -11.21 -11.74 -38.55
CA LYS A 379 -10.49 -12.35 -39.67
C LYS A 379 -11.35 -13.34 -40.45
N ARG A 380 -12.31 -13.99 -39.79
CA ARG A 380 -13.29 -14.88 -40.41
C ARG A 380 -14.34 -14.10 -41.21
N MET A 381 -14.87 -13.00 -40.67
CA MET A 381 -15.85 -12.15 -41.37
C MET A 381 -15.30 -11.60 -42.69
N LYS A 382 -14.06 -11.10 -42.68
CA LYS A 382 -13.38 -10.65 -43.92
C LYS A 382 -13.16 -11.76 -44.95
N LYS A 383 -12.96 -13.01 -44.49
CA LYS A 383 -12.77 -14.16 -45.38
C LYS A 383 -14.10 -14.62 -46.00
N SER A 384 -15.21 -14.54 -45.28
CA SER A 384 -16.55 -14.82 -45.85
C SER A 384 -16.99 -13.76 -46.87
N GLU A 385 -16.70 -12.48 -46.63
CA GLU A 385 -17.00 -11.40 -47.59
C GLU A 385 -16.18 -11.54 -48.88
N ALA A 386 -14.90 -11.90 -48.78
CA ALA A 386 -14.04 -12.14 -49.95
C ALA A 386 -14.40 -13.41 -50.75
N THR A 387 -15.13 -14.37 -50.16
CA THR A 387 -15.57 -15.60 -50.85
C THR A 387 -16.94 -15.44 -51.51
N ASN A 388 -17.73 -14.42 -51.11
CA ASN A 388 -19.03 -14.11 -51.71
C ASN A 388 -18.96 -13.07 -52.86
N ASN A 389 -17.81 -12.39 -53.02
CA ASN A 389 -17.57 -11.39 -54.08
C ASN A 389 -16.72 -11.93 -55.25
N ASN A 390 -16.41 -13.22 -55.26
CA ASN A 390 -15.85 -14.00 -56.38
C ASN A 390 -16.81 -15.12 -56.71
#